data_AF-A0A935JBU3-F1
#
_entry.id   AF-A0A935JBU3-F1
#
_cell.length_a   1.000
_cell.length_b   1.000
_cell.length_c   1.000
_cell.angle_alpha   90.00
_cell.angle_beta   90.00
_cell.angle_gamma   90.00
#
_symmetry.space_group_name_H-M   'P 1'
#
loop_
_entity.id
_entity.type
_entity.pdbx_description
1 polymer ?
#
loop_
_entity_poly.entity_id
_entity_poly.type
_entity_poly.pdbx_seq_one_letter_code
_entity_poly.pdbx_strand_id
1 'polypeptide(L)'
;MKSKSGEIIALIQQTELLAKQIKSQASEFIVCHSDLHAGNILIDSSDKLYIVDWDNPIFAPRERDLMYIGGGQFANKRTAKEEEESVLRRVRLRRS
;
A
#
# COMPACT_ATOMS: atom_id res chain seq x y z
N MET A 1 -7.07 20.74 25.29
CA MET A 1 -6.71 19.68 24.32
C MET A 1 -6.37 18.42 25.11
N LYS A 2 -7.23 17.39 25.10
CA LYS A 2 -6.87 16.11 25.72
C LYS A 2 -5.64 15.56 24.99
N SER A 3 -4.64 15.14 25.76
CA SER A 3 -3.36 14.67 25.24
C SER A 3 -3.56 13.44 24.35
N LYS A 4 -3.30 13.57 23.04
CA LYS A 4 -3.31 12.45 22.08
C LYS A 4 -2.19 11.44 22.33
N SER A 5 -1.33 11.65 23.34
CA SER A 5 -0.20 10.77 23.65
C SER A 5 -0.62 9.33 23.89
N GLY A 6 -1.76 9.08 24.53
CA GLY A 6 -2.26 7.72 24.75
C GLY A 6 -2.61 6.99 23.45
N GLU A 7 -3.21 7.70 22.50
CA GLU A 7 -3.56 7.17 21.17
C GLU A 7 -2.31 6.89 20.33
N ILE A 8 -1.33 7.80 20.36
CA ILE A 8 -0.06 7.63 19.66
C ILE A 8 0.70 6.40 20.20
N ILE A 9 0.77 6.26 21.53
CA ILE A 9 1.43 5.10 22.16
C ILE A 9 0.73 3.80 21.75
N ALA A 10 -0.60 3.77 21.76
CA ALA A 10 -1.36 2.59 21.34
C ALA A 10 -1.07 2.23 19.87
N LEU A 11 -1.03 3.21 18.96
CA LEU A 11 -0.72 2.97 17.54
C LEU A 11 0.71 2.46 17.34
N ILE A 12 1.70 3.00 18.08
CA ILE A 12 3.08 2.52 18.04
C ILE A 12 3.14 1.05 18.48
N GLN A 13 2.51 0.71 19.60
CA GLN A 13 2.49 -0.66 20.12
C GLN A 13 1.85 -1.64 19.13
N GLN A 14 0.73 -1.28 18.51
CA GLN A 14 0.08 -2.11 17.48
C GLN A 14 0.99 -2.29 16.26
N THR A 15 1.65 -1.23 15.81
CA THR A 15 2.59 -1.27 14.68
C THR A 15 3.76 -2.22 14.97
N GLU A 16 4.32 -2.18 16.19
CA GLU A 16 5.41 -3.08 16.59
C GLU A 16 4.99 -4.56 16.63
N LEU A 17 3.77 -4.86 17.10
CA LEU A 17 3.22 -6.21 17.12
C LEU A 17 3.05 -6.76 15.71
N LEU A 18 2.42 -5.99 14.82
CA LEU A 18 2.25 -6.36 13.42
C LEU A 18 3.59 -6.54 12.71
N ALA A 19 4.56 -5.65 12.96
CA ALA A 19 5.90 -5.75 12.39
C ALA A 19 6.59 -7.05 12.79
N LYS A 20 6.46 -7.50 14.06
CA LYS A 20 7.00 -8.79 14.52
C LYS A 20 6.34 -9.96 13.80
N GLN A 21 5.02 -9.94 13.63
CA GLN A 21 4.27 -10.99 12.93
C GLN A 21 4.71 -11.10 11.47
N ILE A 22 4.81 -9.98 10.75
CA ILE A 22 5.22 -9.97 9.34
C ILE A 22 6.67 -10.42 9.20
N LYS A 23 7.58 -9.98 10.08
CA LYS A 23 9.00 -10.41 10.06
C LYS A 23 9.18 -11.91 10.28
N SER A 24 8.25 -12.57 10.98
CA SER A 24 8.29 -14.03 11.16
C SER A 24 7.81 -14.83 9.94
N GLN A 25 7.24 -14.16 8.94
CA GLN A 25 6.84 -14.77 7.68
C GLN A 25 7.96 -14.64 6.65
N ALA A 26 8.16 -15.66 5.82
CA ALA A 26 9.06 -15.55 4.68
C ALA A 26 8.43 -14.60 3.65
N SER A 27 9.08 -13.46 3.40
CA SER A 27 8.69 -12.52 2.36
C SER A 27 9.67 -12.61 1.19
N GLU A 28 9.14 -12.70 -0.01
CA GLU A 28 9.93 -12.53 -1.23
C GLU A 28 10.27 -11.05 -1.40
N PHE A 29 11.56 -10.74 -1.49
CA PHE A 29 12.02 -9.39 -1.77
C PHE A 29 12.13 -9.20 -3.28
N ILE A 30 11.58 -8.10 -3.77
CA ILE A 30 11.63 -7.68 -5.16
C ILE A 30 12.06 -6.21 -5.23
N VAL A 31 12.32 -5.73 -6.43
CA VAL A 31 12.47 -4.28 -6.67
C VAL A 31 11.09 -3.64 -6.55
N CYS A 32 10.94 -2.79 -5.55
CA CYS A 32 9.74 -1.99 -5.31
C CYS A 32 9.99 -0.54 -5.71
N HIS A 33 8.95 0.12 -6.21
CA HIS A 33 8.95 1.55 -6.55
C HIS A 33 9.18 2.44 -5.32
N SER A 34 8.73 1.99 -4.14
CA SER A 34 8.75 2.69 -2.84
C SER A 34 7.75 3.84 -2.70
N ASP A 35 7.34 4.45 -3.81
CA ASP A 35 6.34 5.53 -3.85
C ASP A 35 5.23 5.27 -4.88
N LEU A 36 4.68 4.05 -4.88
CA LEU A 36 3.66 3.65 -5.84
C LEU A 36 2.30 4.24 -5.45
N HIS A 37 1.87 5.31 -6.13
CA HIS A 37 0.57 5.93 -5.96
C HIS A 37 -0.11 6.28 -7.28
N ALA A 38 -1.41 6.63 -7.25
CA ALA A 38 -2.19 6.91 -8.45
C ALA A 38 -1.56 7.99 -9.36
N GLY A 39 -0.90 9.00 -8.79
CA GLY A 39 -0.14 10.01 -9.55
C GLY A 39 1.06 9.46 -10.34
N ASN A 40 1.62 8.31 -9.97
CA ASN A 40 2.75 7.65 -10.61
C ASN A 40 2.32 6.47 -11.49
N ILE A 41 1.01 6.34 -11.74
CA ILE A 41 0.43 5.31 -12.60
C ILE A 41 -0.23 6.00 -13.81
N LEU A 42 0.24 5.67 -15.01
CA LEU A 42 -0.35 6.11 -16.26
C LEU A 42 -1.07 4.94 -16.94
N ILE A 43 -2.23 5.23 -17.52
CA ILE A 43 -2.98 4.28 -18.34
C ILE A 43 -3.15 4.92 -19.71
N ASP A 44 -2.66 4.27 -20.76
CA ASP A 44 -2.84 4.76 -22.13
C ASP A 44 -4.23 4.42 -22.70
N SER A 45 -4.52 4.90 -23.91
CA SER A 45 -5.80 4.65 -24.59
C SER A 45 -6.03 3.19 -24.97
N SER A 46 -5.02 2.32 -24.83
CA SER A 46 -5.10 0.87 -25.07
C SER A 46 -5.16 0.08 -23.75
N ASP A 47 -5.53 0.73 -22.64
CA ASP A 47 -5.60 0.16 -21.29
C ASP A 47 -4.26 -0.41 -20.76
N LYS A 48 -3.13 0.02 -21.33
CA LYS A 48 -1.81 -0.40 -20.85
C LYS A 48 -1.35 0.49 -19.71
N LEU A 49 -0.90 -0.17 -18.64
CA LEU A 49 -0.44 0.47 -17.40
C LEU A 49 1.08 0.70 -17.45
N TYR A 50 1.50 1.90 -17.07
CA TYR A 50 2.88 2.29 -16.89
C TYR A 50 3.08 2.84 -15.49
N ILE A 51 4.21 2.49 -14.87
CA ILE A 51 4.66 3.07 -13.61
C ILE A 51 5.81 4.02 -13.93
N VAL A 52 5.72 5.25 -13.46
CA VAL A 52 6.69 6.33 -13.70
C VAL A 52 7.27 6.82 -12.37
N ASP A 53 8.35 7.61 -12.43
CA ASP A 53 9.04 8.19 -11.26
C ASP A 53 9.88 7.19 -10.42
N TRP A 54 10.74 6.44 -11.11
CA TRP A 54 11.60 5.39 -10.54
C TRP A 54 12.89 5.93 -9.87
N ASP A 55 12.84 7.08 -9.20
CA ASP A 55 14.04 7.70 -8.64
C ASP A 55 14.54 7.00 -7.35
N ASN A 56 13.66 6.32 -6.62
CA ASN A 56 13.97 5.70 -5.33
C ASN A 56 13.59 4.20 -5.22
N PRO A 57 14.00 3.33 -6.15
CA PRO A 57 13.67 1.92 -6.06
C PRO A 57 14.38 1.29 -4.86
N ILE A 58 13.66 0.44 -4.12
CA ILE A 58 14.22 -0.29 -2.98
C ILE A 58 13.97 -1.77 -3.12
N PHE A 59 14.88 -2.58 -2.57
CA PHE A 59 14.67 -4.01 -2.46
C PHE A 59 13.88 -4.30 -1.17
N ALA A 60 12.61 -4.69 -1.31
CA ALA A 60 11.68 -4.83 -0.20
C ALA A 60 10.67 -5.95 -0.48
N PRO A 61 9.92 -6.41 0.54
CA PRO A 61 8.72 -7.21 0.31
C PRO A 61 7.77 -6.49 -0.64
N ARG A 62 7.16 -7.23 -1.57
CA ARG A 62 6.24 -6.65 -2.58
C ARG A 62 5.09 -5.83 -1.98
N GLU A 63 4.70 -6.13 -0.74
CA GLU A 63 3.66 -5.43 0.02
C GLU A 63 4.02 -3.95 0.27
N ARG A 64 5.30 -3.56 0.18
CA ARG A 64 5.74 -2.17 0.26
C ARG A 64 5.01 -1.27 -0.73
N ASP A 65 4.90 -1.70 -1.98
CA ASP A 65 4.22 -0.92 -3.02
C ASP A 65 2.68 -1.02 -2.94
N LEU A 66 2.16 -1.97 -2.16
CA LEU A 66 0.72 -2.07 -1.86
C LEU A 66 0.29 -1.12 -0.74
N MET A 67 1.22 -0.54 0.02
CA MET A 67 0.94 0.30 1.20
C MET A 67 0.01 1.48 0.89
N TYR A 68 0.08 2.02 -0.33
CA TYR A 68 -0.74 3.16 -0.76
C TYR A 68 -2.01 2.75 -1.52
N ILE A 69 -2.16 1.46 -1.83
CA ILE A 69 -3.31 0.94 -2.55
C ILE A 69 -4.44 0.74 -1.53
N GLY A 70 -5.39 1.68 -1.49
CA GLY A 70 -6.54 1.64 -0.58
C GLY A 70 -6.47 2.58 0.62
N GLY A 71 -5.43 3.42 0.68
CA GLY A 71 -5.19 4.39 1.76
C GLY A 71 -5.83 5.77 1.55
N GLY A 72 -6.86 5.92 0.71
CA GLY A 72 -7.56 7.19 0.51
C GLY A 72 -6.89 8.15 -0.49
N GLN A 73 -6.08 7.62 -1.41
CA GLN A 73 -5.39 8.43 -2.43
C GLN A 73 -6.34 8.89 -3.57
N PHE A 74 -7.59 8.41 -3.61
CA PHE A 74 -8.63 8.89 -4.55
C PHE A 74 -9.38 10.13 -4.05
N ALA A 75 -8.69 11.07 -3.41
CA ALA A 75 -9.24 12.36 -3.00
C ALA A 75 -10.62 12.24 -2.30
N ASN A 76 -10.69 11.51 -1.18
CA ASN A 76 -11.91 11.38 -0.36
C ASN A 76 -13.16 10.76 -1.02
N LYS A 77 -13.07 10.15 -2.22
CA LYS A 77 -14.27 9.59 -2.87
C LYS A 77 -14.73 8.24 -2.33
N ARG A 78 -13.90 7.51 -1.57
CA ARG A 78 -14.20 6.19 -1.03
C ARG A 78 -13.61 6.04 0.37
N THR A 79 -14.30 5.29 1.22
CA THR A 79 -13.76 4.88 2.53
C THR A 79 -12.66 3.84 2.35
N ALA A 80 -11.72 3.75 3.29
CA ALA A 80 -10.61 2.78 3.25
C ALA A 80 -11.10 1.33 3.00
N LYS A 81 -12.26 0.96 3.57
CA LYS A 81 -12.88 -0.36 3.40
C LYS A 81 -13.39 -0.61 1.97
N GLU A 82 -14.00 0.40 1.35
CA GLU A 82 -14.49 0.30 -0.04
C GLU A 82 -13.34 0.26 -1.05
N GLU A 83 -12.23 0.94 -0.74
CA GLU A 83 -11.02 0.86 -1.56
C GLU A 83 -10.36 -0.52 -1.42
N GLU A 84 -10.22 -1.04 -0.19
CA GLU A 84 -9.66 -2.37 0.08
C GLU A 84 -10.43 -3.47 -0.66
N GLU A 85 -11.76 -3.48 -0.59
CA GLU A 85 -12.60 -4.46 -1.30
C GLU A 85 -12.44 -4.37 -2.83
N SER A 86 -12.38 -3.15 -3.38
CA SER A 86 -12.18 -2.92 -4.81
C SER A 86 -10.81 -3.43 -5.28
N VAL A 87 -9.78 -3.24 -4.47
CA VAL A 87 -8.40 -3.67 -4.76
C VAL A 87 -8.31 -5.19 -4.73
N LEU A 88 -8.80 -5.82 -3.65
CA LEU A 88 -8.79 -7.27 -3.49
C LEU A 88 -9.56 -7.99 -4.61
N ARG A 89 -10.67 -7.41 -5.08
CA ARG A 89 -11.44 -7.94 -6.21
C ARG A 89 -10.63 -7.93 -7.51
N ARG A 90 -9.88 -6.86 -7.78
CA ARG A 90 -9.05 -6.73 -8.99
C ARG A 90 -7.82 -7.62 -8.96
N VAL A 91 -7.20 -7.79 -7.80
CA VAL A 91 -6.04 -8.70 -7.61
C VAL A 91 -6.46 -10.17 -7.80
N ARG A 92 -7.65 -10.56 -7.32
CA ARG A 92 -8.17 -11.92 -7.51
C ARG A 92 -8.51 -12.25 -8.97
N LEU A 93 -9.00 -11.29 -9.75
CA LEU A 93 -9.37 -11.51 -11.16
C LEU A 93 -8.17 -11.70 -12.11
N ARG A 94 -6.95 -11.34 -11.70
CA ARG A 94 -5.73 -11.57 -12.50
C ARG A 94 -5.01 -12.89 -12.20
N ARG A 95 -5.55 -13.71 -11.29
CA ARG A 95 -5.00 -15.02 -10.91
C ARG A 95 -5.80 -16.21 -11.49
N SER A 96 -6.76 -15.95 -12.38
CA SER A 96 -7.58 -16.97 -13.08
C SER A 96 -7.27 -16.98 -14.56
#